data_AF-A0A1M5EF00-F1
#
_entry.id   AF-A0A1M5EF00-F1
#
_cell.length_a   1.000
_cell.length_b   1.000
_cell.length_c   1.000
_cell.angle_alpha   90.00
_cell.angle_beta   90.00
_cell.angle_gamma   90.00
#
_symmetry.space_group_name_H-M   'P 1'
#
loop_
_entity.id
_entity.type
_entity.pdbx_description
1 polymer ?
#
loop_
_entity_poly.entity_id
_entity_poly.type
_entity_poly.pdbx_seq_one_letter_code
_entity_poly.pdbx_strand_id
1 'polypeptide(L)'
;MRQDGICNMVKRIDAHRTLERKDIALLEKLFDREFRQVSAGESLWREGENADSLVFLQAGWACSARYHKDGSRQLLEIFLPGDVLGLCRIALSDRRTDAVMLTDGWISELPYSSLLELFNESPNTAALLFAIANQRMAMLAERQIIMAHRSARERTAHFICECHTRLLETGATCREEFLLPLTQQDLADALGMSAVHVSRTFSHLAQEGLVYRNQFQLVILDSDRLKEMAAFDDRYLRIVWNDEMSLANADQAFREPPQALQGLLDEL
;
A
#
# COMPACT_ATOMS: atom_id res chain seq x y z
N MET A 1 14.52 13.68 -16.45
CA MET A 1 15.33 13.08 -15.38
C MET A 1 14.93 11.62 -15.27
N ARG A 2 15.72 10.70 -15.85
CA ARG A 2 15.63 9.28 -15.47
C ARG A 2 16.29 9.19 -14.09
N GLN A 3 15.48 9.19 -13.03
CA GLN A 3 15.97 8.79 -11.71
C GLN A 3 16.29 7.30 -11.83
N ASP A 4 17.52 6.91 -11.49
CA ASP A 4 17.97 5.53 -11.45
C ASP A 4 16.96 4.68 -10.66
N GLY A 5 16.12 3.98 -11.41
CA GLY A 5 14.83 3.48 -10.97
C GLY A 5 14.97 2.11 -10.35
N ILE A 6 15.55 2.04 -9.16
CA ILE A 6 15.60 0.82 -8.33
C ILE A 6 14.18 0.39 -7.86
N CYS A 7 13.09 0.94 -8.41
CA CYS A 7 11.69 0.62 -8.11
C CYS A 7 11.37 0.78 -6.60
N ASN A 8 10.60 1.80 -6.21
CA ASN A 8 10.29 2.06 -4.79
C ASN A 8 9.72 0.84 -4.04
N MET A 9 9.12 -0.11 -4.75
CA MET A 9 8.71 -1.42 -4.24
C MET A 9 9.88 -2.32 -3.85
N VAL A 10 10.95 -2.43 -4.66
CA VAL A 10 12.13 -3.22 -4.30
C VAL A 10 12.77 -2.64 -3.05
N LYS A 11 12.91 -1.31 -2.95
CA LYS A 11 13.42 -0.67 -1.72
C LYS A 11 12.56 -0.99 -0.50
N ARG A 12 11.24 -0.88 -0.65
CA ARG A 12 10.28 -1.21 0.40
C ARG A 12 10.39 -2.67 0.86
N ILE A 13 10.58 -3.60 -0.08
CA ILE A 13 10.71 -5.02 0.22
C ILE A 13 12.07 -5.32 0.85
N ASP A 14 13.14 -4.74 0.30
CA ASP A 14 14.52 -4.93 0.77
C ASP A 14 14.71 -4.42 2.21
N ALA A 15 13.97 -3.38 2.60
CA ALA A 15 13.91 -2.90 3.98
C ALA A 15 13.50 -3.97 5.01
N HIS A 16 12.76 -5.00 4.58
CA HIS A 16 12.27 -6.08 5.45
C HIS A 16 12.92 -7.44 5.15
N ARG A 17 13.60 -7.60 4.01
CA ARG A 17 14.29 -8.83 3.63
C ARG A 17 15.30 -8.59 2.52
N THR A 18 16.53 -9.10 2.67
CA THR A 18 17.50 -9.14 1.56
C THR A 18 16.96 -9.99 0.41
N LEU A 19 16.60 -9.33 -0.70
CA LEU A 19 16.23 -10.03 -1.92
C LEU A 19 17.48 -10.56 -2.63
N GLU A 20 17.39 -11.77 -3.18
CA GLU A 20 18.45 -12.25 -4.07
C GLU A 20 18.49 -11.39 -5.32
N ARG A 21 19.70 -11.17 -5.87
CA ARG A 21 19.89 -10.32 -7.06
C ARG A 21 19.06 -10.77 -8.26
N LYS A 22 18.77 -12.07 -8.37
CA LYS A 22 17.91 -12.65 -9.41
C LYS A 22 16.43 -12.23 -9.26
N ASP A 23 15.94 -12.15 -8.02
CA ASP A 23 14.55 -11.80 -7.71
C ASP A 23 14.34 -10.29 -7.88
N ILE A 24 15.34 -9.49 -7.50
CA ILE A 24 15.39 -8.04 -7.81
C ILE A 24 15.32 -7.82 -9.32
N ALA A 25 16.19 -8.48 -10.09
CA ALA A 25 16.22 -8.32 -11.55
C ALA A 25 14.90 -8.75 -12.22
N LEU A 26 14.21 -9.74 -11.66
CA LEU A 26 12.92 -10.18 -12.16
C LEU A 26 11.80 -9.19 -11.83
N LEU A 27 11.78 -8.64 -10.61
CA LEU A 27 10.88 -7.55 -10.22
C LEU A 27 11.13 -6.30 -11.07
N GLU A 28 12.38 -5.94 -11.29
CA GLU A 28 12.76 -4.87 -12.20
C GLU A 28 12.23 -5.17 -13.60
N LYS A 29 12.49 -6.35 -14.18
CA LYS A 29 11.95 -6.72 -15.50
C LYS A 29 10.42 -6.64 -15.59
N LEU A 30 9.69 -6.98 -14.53
CA LEU A 30 8.23 -6.92 -14.49
C LEU A 30 7.70 -5.49 -14.47
N PHE A 31 8.34 -4.63 -13.67
CA PHE A 31 7.84 -3.29 -13.35
C PHE A 31 8.57 -2.16 -14.11
N ASP A 32 9.72 -2.45 -14.73
CA ASP A 32 10.48 -1.61 -15.69
C ASP A 32 9.83 -1.59 -17.10
N ARG A 33 8.53 -1.92 -17.16
CA ARG A 33 7.68 -1.55 -18.29
C ARG A 33 7.50 -0.03 -18.30
N GLU A 34 7.16 0.53 -19.47
CA GLU A 34 7.09 1.99 -19.64
C GLU A 34 6.22 2.64 -18.57
N PHE A 35 6.86 3.42 -17.69
CA PHE A 35 6.15 4.28 -16.76
C PHE A 35 5.40 5.34 -17.55
N ARG A 36 4.09 5.43 -17.34
CA ARG A 36 3.27 6.51 -17.87
C ARG A 36 2.99 7.53 -16.79
N GLN A 37 3.00 8.80 -17.20
CA GLN A 37 2.57 9.90 -16.34
C GLN A 37 1.04 9.88 -16.23
N VAL A 38 0.55 10.15 -15.03
CA VAL A 38 -0.87 10.24 -14.71
C VAL A 38 -1.13 11.52 -13.91
N SER A 39 -2.27 12.16 -14.16
CA SER A 39 -2.61 13.43 -13.51
C SER A 39 -3.44 13.24 -12.25
N ALA A 40 -3.41 14.20 -11.33
CA ALA A 40 -4.32 14.23 -10.19
C ALA A 40 -5.79 14.17 -10.66
N GLY A 41 -6.59 13.31 -10.04
CA GLY A 41 -7.98 13.05 -10.40
C GLY A 41 -8.16 12.04 -11.55
N GLU A 42 -7.09 11.60 -12.21
CA GLU A 42 -7.17 10.56 -13.24
C GLU A 42 -7.59 9.22 -12.62
N SER A 43 -8.58 8.58 -13.23
CA SER A 43 -9.04 7.24 -12.83
C SER A 43 -8.13 6.20 -13.46
N LEU A 44 -7.58 5.32 -12.62
CA LEU A 44 -6.81 4.15 -13.05
C LEU A 44 -7.73 3.01 -13.50
N TRP A 45 -8.88 2.89 -12.84
CA TRP A 45 -10.03 2.09 -13.26
C TRP A 45 -11.26 2.51 -12.46
N ARG A 46 -12.42 2.08 -12.93
CA ARG A 46 -13.70 2.28 -12.25
C ARG A 46 -14.28 1.01 -11.62
N GLU A 47 -15.13 1.18 -10.63
CA GLU A 47 -15.99 0.09 -10.13
C GLU A 47 -16.80 -0.53 -11.30
N GLY A 48 -16.78 -1.86 -11.41
CA GLY A 48 -17.44 -2.65 -12.45
C GLY A 48 -16.60 -2.94 -13.70
N GLU A 49 -15.46 -2.28 -13.89
CA GLU A 49 -14.55 -2.60 -15.00
C GLU A 49 -13.85 -3.95 -14.77
N ASN A 50 -13.38 -4.59 -15.84
CA ASN A 50 -12.65 -5.85 -15.75
C ASN A 50 -11.32 -5.66 -15.01
N ALA A 51 -10.94 -6.65 -14.22
CA ALA A 51 -9.65 -6.68 -13.55
C ALA A 51 -8.63 -7.41 -14.42
N ASP A 52 -7.89 -6.67 -15.25
CA ASP A 52 -6.96 -7.26 -16.24
C ASP A 52 -5.47 -7.01 -15.93
N SER A 53 -5.18 -6.12 -14.96
CA SER A 53 -3.82 -5.69 -14.64
C SER A 53 -3.63 -5.26 -13.19
N LEU A 54 -2.39 -5.37 -12.70
CA LEU A 54 -1.90 -4.63 -11.54
C LEU A 54 -1.39 -3.25 -11.97
N VAL A 55 -1.48 -2.30 -11.05
CA VAL A 55 -0.79 -1.02 -11.21
C VAL A 55 0.26 -0.88 -10.12
N PHE A 56 1.49 -0.62 -10.53
CA PHE A 56 2.56 -0.21 -9.64
C PHE A 56 2.65 1.31 -9.59
N LEU A 57 2.61 1.88 -8.38
CA LEU A 57 2.72 3.31 -8.14
C LEU A 57 4.17 3.69 -7.86
N GLN A 58 4.85 4.23 -8.88
CA GLN A 58 6.24 4.66 -8.74
C GLN A 58 6.36 6.02 -8.05
N ALA A 59 5.48 6.96 -8.38
CA ALA A 59 5.45 8.29 -7.78
C ALA A 59 4.02 8.82 -7.71
N GLY A 60 3.78 9.72 -6.76
CA GLY A 60 2.45 10.25 -6.45
C GLY A 60 1.72 9.42 -5.40
N TRP A 61 0.46 9.79 -5.18
CA TRP A 61 -0.47 9.19 -4.23
C TRP A 61 -1.73 8.80 -4.98
N ALA A 62 -2.30 7.66 -4.64
CA ALA A 62 -3.58 7.20 -5.19
C ALA A 62 -4.48 6.68 -4.07
N CYS A 63 -5.74 6.45 -4.36
CA CYS A 63 -6.65 5.79 -3.43
C CYS A 63 -7.55 4.78 -4.12
N SER A 64 -8.04 3.81 -3.34
CA SER A 64 -9.26 3.09 -3.66
C SER A 64 -10.44 3.75 -2.98
N ALA A 65 -11.54 3.92 -3.71
CA ALA A 65 -12.73 4.59 -3.20
C ALA A 65 -14.00 3.93 -3.72
N ARG A 66 -15.11 4.19 -3.02
CA ARG A 66 -16.46 3.96 -3.55
C ARG A 66 -17.25 5.25 -3.49
N TYR A 67 -18.12 5.44 -4.46
CA TYR A 67 -19.05 6.55 -4.52
C TYR A 67 -20.46 6.04 -4.26
N HIS A 68 -21.16 6.70 -3.35
CA HIS A 68 -22.55 6.40 -3.06
C HIS A 68 -23.47 7.19 -4.00
N LYS A 69 -24.75 6.80 -4.03
CA LYS A 69 -25.76 7.42 -4.91
C LYS A 69 -25.99 8.91 -4.62
N ASP A 70 -25.70 9.36 -3.41
CA ASP A 70 -25.78 10.76 -2.99
C ASP A 70 -24.53 11.57 -3.39
N GLY A 71 -23.57 10.96 -4.07
CA GLY A 71 -22.31 11.57 -4.48
C GLY A 71 -21.25 11.58 -3.38
N SER A 72 -21.54 11.07 -2.18
CA SER A 72 -20.54 10.93 -1.13
C SER A 72 -19.49 9.88 -1.52
N ARG A 73 -18.23 10.17 -1.17
CA ARG A 73 -17.09 9.31 -1.46
C ARG A 73 -16.59 8.70 -0.16
N GLN A 74 -16.34 7.40 -0.16
CA GLN A 74 -15.66 6.72 0.93
C GLN A 74 -14.34 6.16 0.44
N LEU A 75 -13.25 6.63 1.05
CA LEU A 75 -11.89 6.19 0.73
C LEU A 75 -11.57 4.92 1.53
N LEU A 76 -11.24 3.83 0.84
CA LEU A 76 -11.00 2.51 1.43
C LEU A 76 -9.52 2.22 1.66
N GLU A 77 -8.63 2.69 0.77
CA GLU A 77 -7.18 2.55 0.89
C GLU A 77 -6.47 3.78 0.34
N ILE A 78 -5.32 4.12 0.92
CA ILE A 78 -4.38 5.10 0.38
C ILE A 78 -3.13 4.36 -0.07
N PHE A 79 -2.76 4.61 -1.32
CA PHE A 79 -1.56 4.10 -1.94
C PHE A 79 -0.50 5.19 -2.04
N LEU A 80 0.71 4.84 -1.63
CA LEU A 80 1.92 5.65 -1.58
C LEU A 80 2.93 5.14 -2.63
N PRO A 81 3.99 5.89 -2.95
CA PRO A 81 5.07 5.39 -3.80
C PRO A 81 5.59 4.04 -3.28
N GLY A 82 5.80 3.07 -4.18
CA GLY A 82 6.20 1.71 -3.81
C GLY A 82 5.03 0.72 -3.62
N ASP A 83 3.80 1.18 -3.79
CA ASP A 83 2.61 0.37 -3.62
C ASP A 83 2.14 -0.30 -4.91
N VAL A 84 1.62 -1.53 -4.77
CA VAL A 84 0.94 -2.25 -5.85
C VAL A 84 -0.56 -2.23 -5.61
N LEU A 85 -1.30 -1.70 -6.58
CA LEU A 85 -2.76 -1.64 -6.59
C LEU A 85 -3.32 -2.83 -7.39
N GLY A 86 -4.45 -3.36 -6.94
CA GLY A 86 -5.14 -4.49 -7.59
C GLY A 86 -4.64 -5.88 -7.14
N LEU A 87 -3.57 -5.95 -6.34
CA LEU A 87 -2.92 -7.21 -5.98
C LEU A 87 -3.82 -8.18 -5.20
N CYS A 88 -4.55 -7.69 -4.19
CA CYS A 88 -5.43 -8.53 -3.37
C CYS A 88 -6.71 -8.98 -4.08
N ARG A 89 -6.77 -8.84 -5.41
CA ARG A 89 -7.99 -8.95 -6.21
C ARG A 89 -7.77 -9.70 -7.52
N ILE A 90 -6.63 -10.36 -7.68
CA ILE A 90 -6.27 -11.14 -8.88
C ILE A 90 -7.33 -12.20 -9.21
N ALA A 91 -7.97 -12.79 -8.20
CA ALA A 91 -9.00 -13.82 -8.37
C ALA A 91 -10.42 -13.28 -8.62
N LEU A 92 -10.61 -11.96 -8.66
CA LEU A 92 -11.91 -11.33 -8.94
C LEU A 92 -11.95 -10.90 -10.40
N SER A 93 -13.03 -11.24 -11.11
CA SER A 93 -13.22 -10.86 -12.52
C SER A 93 -13.37 -9.35 -12.72
N ASP A 94 -13.85 -8.63 -11.71
CA ASP A 94 -14.21 -7.22 -11.79
C ASP A 94 -13.72 -6.36 -10.61
N ARG A 95 -13.50 -5.09 -10.91
CA ARG A 95 -13.17 -4.03 -9.95
C ARG A 95 -14.42 -3.70 -9.12
N ARG A 96 -14.25 -3.55 -7.81
CA ARG A 96 -15.33 -3.38 -6.78
C ARG A 96 -15.26 -1.98 -6.16
N THR A 97 -14.25 -1.23 -6.57
CA THR A 97 -13.88 0.09 -6.08
C THR A 97 -13.20 0.78 -7.24
N ASP A 98 -13.37 2.09 -7.32
CA ASP A 98 -12.54 2.91 -8.20
C ASP A 98 -11.11 2.92 -7.66
N ALA A 99 -10.14 3.15 -8.55
CA ALA A 99 -8.82 3.62 -8.17
C ALA A 99 -8.55 4.94 -8.89
N VAL A 100 -8.11 5.94 -8.12
CA VAL A 100 -7.96 7.31 -8.61
C VAL A 100 -6.66 7.89 -8.08
N MET A 101 -5.94 8.63 -8.94
CA MET A 101 -4.78 9.40 -8.53
C MET A 101 -5.21 10.61 -7.70
N LEU A 102 -4.60 10.78 -6.53
CA LEU A 102 -4.79 11.95 -5.66
C LEU A 102 -3.84 13.10 -6.00
N THR A 103 -2.74 12.79 -6.66
CA THR A 103 -1.70 13.72 -7.10
C THR A 103 -1.18 13.31 -8.47
N ASP A 104 -0.49 14.22 -9.16
CA ASP A 104 0.29 13.85 -10.34
C ASP A 104 1.33 12.80 -9.98
N GLY A 105 1.54 11.84 -10.87
CA GLY A 105 2.34 10.68 -10.56
C GLY A 105 2.80 9.90 -11.78
N TRP A 106 3.44 8.77 -11.49
CA TRP A 106 3.95 7.83 -12.49
C TRP A 106 3.57 6.42 -12.09
N ILE A 107 3.02 5.68 -13.04
CA ILE A 107 2.59 4.30 -12.83
C ILE A 107 3.11 3.37 -13.91
N SER A 108 3.21 2.10 -13.58
CA SER A 108 3.46 1.01 -14.52
C SER A 108 2.33 -0.01 -14.42
N GLU A 109 1.80 -0.45 -15.55
CA GLU A 109 0.71 -1.43 -15.63
C GLU A 109 1.27 -2.81 -15.99
N LEU A 110 0.92 -3.81 -15.18
CA LEU A 110 1.35 -5.19 -15.37
C LEU A 110 0.12 -6.07 -15.60
N PRO A 111 -0.09 -6.59 -16.82
CA PRO A 111 -1.19 -7.51 -17.11
C PRO A 111 -1.13 -8.76 -16.23
N TYR A 112 -2.28 -9.27 -15.80
CA TYR A 112 -2.34 -10.50 -14.99
C TYR A 112 -1.78 -11.73 -15.73
N SER A 113 -1.88 -11.78 -17.05
CA SER A 113 -1.26 -12.85 -17.85
C SER A 113 0.26 -12.93 -17.62
N SER A 114 0.93 -11.80 -17.45
CA SER A 114 2.37 -11.76 -17.15
C SER A 114 2.70 -12.21 -15.72
N LEU A 115 1.74 -12.21 -14.79
CA LEU A 115 1.93 -12.78 -13.45
C LEU A 115 1.95 -14.31 -13.47
N LEU A 116 1.14 -14.94 -14.32
CA LEU A 116 1.12 -16.40 -14.42
C LEU A 116 2.44 -16.95 -14.97
N GLU A 117 3.00 -16.29 -15.98
CA GLU A 117 4.34 -16.60 -16.49
C GLU A 117 5.39 -16.44 -15.39
N LEU A 118 5.31 -15.34 -14.63
CA LEU A 118 6.21 -15.08 -13.51
C LEU A 118 6.15 -16.13 -12.40
N PHE A 119 4.95 -16.57 -12.01
CA PHE A 119 4.80 -17.55 -10.95
C PHE A 119 5.44 -18.89 -11.32
N ASN A 120 5.46 -19.22 -12.61
CA ASN A 120 6.18 -20.38 -13.12
C ASN A 120 7.71 -20.16 -13.18
N GLU A 121 8.16 -18.94 -13.47
CA GLU A 121 9.60 -18.59 -13.56
C GLU A 121 10.28 -18.44 -12.19
N SER A 122 9.59 -17.90 -11.17
CA SER A 122 10.14 -17.69 -9.83
C SER A 122 9.08 -17.85 -8.73
N PRO A 123 9.10 -19.00 -8.03
CA PRO A 123 8.31 -19.20 -6.80
C PRO A 123 8.62 -18.17 -5.72
N ASN A 124 9.87 -17.68 -5.66
CA ASN A 124 10.28 -16.64 -4.71
C ASN A 124 9.51 -15.34 -4.93
N THR A 125 9.38 -14.91 -6.20
CA THR A 125 8.65 -13.69 -6.53
C THR A 125 7.14 -13.87 -6.33
N ALA A 126 6.60 -15.06 -6.59
CA ALA A 126 5.21 -15.38 -6.27
C ALA A 126 4.93 -15.26 -4.76
N ALA A 127 5.80 -15.87 -3.95
CA ALA A 127 5.72 -15.80 -2.49
C ALA A 127 5.80 -14.35 -2.00
N LEU A 128 6.71 -13.55 -2.56
CA LEU A 128 6.82 -12.12 -2.24
C LEU A 128 5.53 -11.34 -2.53
N LEU A 129 4.94 -11.52 -3.73
CA LEU A 129 3.67 -10.88 -4.07
C LEU A 129 2.54 -11.31 -3.12
N PHE A 130 2.52 -12.59 -2.72
CA PHE A 130 1.60 -13.08 -1.70
C PHE A 130 1.82 -12.39 -0.35
N ALA A 131 3.07 -12.19 0.08
CA ALA A 131 3.38 -11.50 1.33
C ALA A 131 2.96 -10.02 1.30
N ILE A 132 3.15 -9.32 0.17
CA ILE A 132 2.66 -7.95 -0.03
C ILE A 132 1.13 -7.91 0.06
N ALA A 133 0.42 -8.88 -0.53
CA ALA A 133 -1.03 -8.98 -0.45
C ALA A 133 -1.52 -9.22 0.99
N ASN A 134 -0.83 -10.06 1.77
CA ASN A 134 -1.16 -10.30 3.18
C ASN A 134 -0.89 -9.09 4.07
N GLN A 135 0.23 -8.40 3.87
CA GLN A 135 0.52 -7.13 4.55
C GLN A 135 -0.61 -6.12 4.31
N ARG A 136 -1.12 -6.03 3.07
CA ARG A 136 -2.28 -5.19 2.75
C ARG A 136 -3.53 -5.58 3.51
N MET A 137 -3.82 -6.87 3.61
CA MET A 137 -4.96 -7.34 4.41
C MET A 137 -4.80 -6.97 5.89
N ALA A 138 -3.59 -7.08 6.45
CA ALA A 138 -3.30 -6.67 7.82
C ALA A 138 -3.51 -5.15 8.02
N MET A 139 -3.06 -4.32 7.07
CA MET A 139 -3.32 -2.87 7.09
C MET A 139 -4.82 -2.54 7.05
N LEU A 140 -5.60 -3.25 6.24
CA LEU A 140 -7.05 -3.08 6.17
C LEU A 140 -7.74 -3.49 7.48
N ALA A 141 -7.31 -4.60 8.10
CA ALA A 141 -7.83 -5.05 9.39
C ALA A 141 -7.49 -4.05 10.51
N GLU A 142 -6.25 -3.55 10.55
CA GLU A 142 -5.83 -2.53 11.52
C GLU A 142 -6.65 -1.25 11.36
N ARG A 143 -6.86 -0.80 10.12
CA ARG A 143 -7.72 0.36 9.84
C ARG A 143 -9.16 0.15 10.33
N GLN A 144 -9.72 -1.04 10.22
CA GLN A 144 -11.06 -1.34 10.76
C GLN A 144 -11.10 -1.19 12.29
N ILE A 145 -10.10 -1.72 12.98
CA ILE A 145 -9.98 -1.62 14.45
C ILE A 145 -9.90 -0.15 14.88
N ILE A 146 -9.03 0.61 14.21
CA ILE A 146 -8.82 2.03 14.45
C ILE A 146 -10.11 2.82 14.24
N MET A 147 -10.83 2.54 13.15
CA MET A 147 -12.10 3.20 12.85
C MET A 147 -13.19 2.89 13.87
N ALA A 148 -13.19 1.71 14.48
CA ALA A 148 -14.21 1.29 15.44
C ALA A 148 -14.00 1.84 16.86
N HIS A 149 -12.75 1.96 17.31
CA HIS A 149 -12.45 2.17 18.74
C HIS A 149 -11.63 3.42 19.07
N ARG A 150 -11.07 4.12 18.08
CA ARG A 150 -10.19 5.27 18.33
C ARG A 150 -10.91 6.60 18.13
N SER A 151 -10.58 7.57 18.99
CA SER A 151 -10.98 8.95 18.85
C SER A 151 -10.39 9.59 17.58
N ALA A 152 -10.97 10.70 17.12
CA ALA A 152 -10.47 11.46 15.98
C ALA A 152 -8.97 11.79 16.05
N ARG A 153 -8.48 12.10 17.25
CA ARG A 153 -7.08 12.43 17.51
C ARG A 153 -6.17 11.21 17.35
N GLU A 154 -6.51 10.11 18.01
CA GLU A 154 -5.77 8.85 17.91
C GLU A 154 -5.74 8.34 16.47
N ARG A 155 -6.87 8.39 15.74
CA ARG A 155 -6.94 8.01 14.32
C ARG A 155 -6.03 8.87 13.44
N THR A 156 -6.03 10.18 13.67
CA THR A 156 -5.19 11.12 12.91
C THR A 156 -3.70 10.90 13.21
N ALA A 157 -3.35 10.72 14.48
CA ALA A 157 -1.98 10.42 14.90
C ALA A 157 -1.48 9.10 14.29
N HIS A 158 -2.30 8.04 14.35
CA HIS A 158 -1.98 6.76 13.73
C HIS A 158 -1.76 6.90 12.22
N PHE A 159 -2.66 7.58 11.52
CA PHE A 159 -2.55 7.80 10.09
C PHE A 159 -1.25 8.53 9.70
N ILE A 160 -0.81 9.51 10.49
CA ILE A 160 0.47 10.20 10.30
C ILE A 160 1.64 9.24 10.48
N CYS A 161 1.66 8.47 11.57
CA CYS A 161 2.70 7.48 11.84
C CYS A 161 2.78 6.40 10.75
N GLU A 162 1.63 5.92 10.26
CA GLU A 162 1.57 4.94 9.18
C GLU A 162 2.15 5.51 7.87
N CYS A 163 1.73 6.71 7.46
CA CYS A 163 2.25 7.35 6.26
C CYS A 163 3.76 7.57 6.34
N HIS A 164 4.24 8.09 7.47
CA HIS A 164 5.65 8.33 7.70
C HIS A 164 6.47 7.04 7.61
N THR A 165 6.04 5.99 8.30
CA THR A 165 6.70 4.68 8.30
C THR A 165 6.81 4.11 6.88
N ARG A 166 5.71 4.12 6.12
CA ARG A 166 5.68 3.63 4.73
C ARG A 166 6.55 4.47 3.78
N LEU A 167 6.65 5.78 4.00
CA LEU A 167 7.50 6.66 3.19
C LEU A 167 8.99 6.51 3.54
N LEU A 168 9.33 6.16 4.79
CA LEU A 168 10.69 5.79 5.18
C LEU A 168 11.15 4.51 4.45
N GLU A 169 10.30 3.49 4.36
CA GLU A 169 10.61 2.21 3.68
C GLU A 169 11.01 2.39 2.22
N THR A 170 10.47 3.42 1.55
CA THR A 170 10.76 3.70 0.13
C THR A 170 11.93 4.67 -0.05
N GLY A 171 12.44 5.25 1.05
CA GLY A 171 13.41 6.34 1.04
C GLY A 171 12.84 7.66 0.52
N ALA A 172 11.51 7.81 0.45
CA ALA A 172 10.86 9.06 0.07
C ALA A 172 11.04 10.15 1.14
N THR A 173 11.34 9.74 2.38
CA THR A 173 11.87 10.60 3.43
C THR A 173 12.97 9.87 4.21
N CYS A 174 13.80 10.62 4.92
CA CYS A 174 14.81 10.11 5.86
C CYS A 174 14.80 10.89 7.19
N ARG A 175 13.73 11.64 7.43
CA ARG A 175 13.57 12.58 8.55
C ARG A 175 12.17 12.46 9.14
N GLU A 176 11.95 13.12 10.27
CA GLU A 176 10.64 13.31 10.90
C GLU A 176 9.77 14.34 10.13
N GLU A 177 9.76 14.26 8.81
CA GLU A 177 8.96 15.13 7.95
C GLU A 177 8.63 14.44 6.63
N PHE A 178 7.48 14.78 6.04
CA PHE A 178 7.08 14.27 4.73
C PHE A 178 5.99 15.14 4.10
N LEU A 179 5.83 14.98 2.78
CA LEU A 179 4.68 15.55 2.07
C LEU A 179 3.44 14.68 2.31
N LEU A 180 2.40 15.30 2.85
CA LEU A 180 1.05 14.77 2.96
C LEU A 180 0.13 15.54 2.00
N PRO A 181 0.14 15.21 0.69
CA PRO A 181 -0.57 15.94 -0.36
C PRO A 181 -2.05 15.59 -0.41
N LEU A 182 -2.70 15.54 0.75
CA LEU A 182 -4.12 15.21 0.89
C LEU A 182 -4.91 16.47 1.23
N THR A 183 -6.01 16.69 0.49
CA THR A 183 -6.96 17.75 0.82
C THR A 183 -7.64 17.45 2.15
N GLN A 184 -8.33 18.46 2.71
CA GLN A 184 -9.13 18.24 3.92
C GLN A 184 -10.24 17.22 3.67
N GLN A 185 -10.78 17.15 2.44
CA GLN A 185 -11.79 16.16 2.08
C GLN A 185 -11.21 14.76 1.94
N ASP A 186 -10.02 14.60 1.36
CA ASP A 186 -9.35 13.29 1.30
C ASP A 186 -9.06 12.75 2.71
N LEU A 187 -8.58 13.61 3.61
CA LEU A 187 -8.36 13.26 5.01
C LEU A 187 -9.67 12.95 5.75
N ALA A 188 -10.73 13.68 5.45
CA ALA A 188 -12.07 13.44 6.00
C ALA A 188 -12.57 12.04 5.61
N ASP A 189 -12.48 11.72 4.32
CA ASP A 189 -12.90 10.41 3.78
C ASP A 189 -12.01 9.28 4.31
N ALA A 190 -10.69 9.52 4.43
CA ALA A 190 -9.75 8.53 4.94
C ALA A 190 -9.95 8.23 6.44
N LEU A 191 -10.22 9.25 7.24
CA LEU A 191 -10.34 9.14 8.70
C LEU A 191 -11.80 8.94 9.16
N GLY A 192 -12.77 8.94 8.24
CA GLY A 192 -14.21 8.95 8.55
C GLY A 192 -14.57 10.05 9.53
N MET A 193 -14.21 11.28 9.15
CA MET A 193 -14.48 12.51 9.89
C MET A 193 -15.05 13.56 8.92
N SER A 194 -15.62 14.65 9.44
CA SER A 194 -15.88 15.81 8.59
C SER A 194 -14.58 16.60 8.34
N ALA A 195 -14.48 17.31 7.22
CA ALA A 195 -13.34 18.18 6.92
C ALA A 195 -13.08 19.22 8.03
N VAL A 196 -14.14 19.75 8.65
CA VAL A 196 -14.03 20.66 9.80
C VAL A 196 -13.41 19.97 11.01
N HIS A 197 -13.79 18.71 11.28
CA HIS A 197 -13.21 17.94 12.37
C HIS A 197 -11.75 17.61 12.09
N VAL A 198 -11.38 17.24 10.85
CA VAL A 198 -9.96 17.10 10.44
C VAL A 198 -9.17 18.35 10.80
N SER A 199 -9.64 19.52 10.36
CA SER A 199 -8.97 20.80 10.61
C SER A 199 -8.77 21.09 12.10
N ARG A 200 -9.81 20.87 12.91
CA ARG A 200 -9.73 21.00 14.38
C ARG A 200 -8.72 20.02 14.98
N THR A 201 -8.76 18.75 14.57
CA THR A 201 -7.84 17.72 15.08
C THR A 201 -6.38 18.06 14.79
N PHE A 202 -6.05 18.46 13.55
CA PHE A 202 -4.70 18.91 13.22
C PHE A 202 -4.28 20.15 14.03
N SER A 203 -5.20 21.09 14.25
CA SER A 203 -4.93 22.28 15.07
C SER A 203 -4.61 21.91 16.53
N HIS A 204 -5.34 20.93 17.10
CA HIS A 204 -5.06 20.42 18.44
C HIS A 204 -3.69 19.71 18.52
N LEU A 205 -3.37 18.84 17.56
CA LEU A 205 -2.06 18.18 17.52
C LEU A 205 -0.92 19.20 17.42
N ALA A 206 -1.12 20.29 16.68
CA ALA A 206 -0.15 21.37 16.57
C ALA A 206 -0.01 22.20 17.87
N GLN A 207 -1.12 22.51 18.54
CA GLN A 207 -1.12 23.20 19.84
C GLN A 207 -0.42 22.40 20.93
N GLU A 208 -0.48 21.07 20.88
CA GLU A 208 0.22 20.16 21.80
C GLU A 208 1.69 19.94 21.44
N GLY A 209 2.17 20.56 20.35
CA GLY A 209 3.55 20.46 19.90
C GLY A 209 3.90 19.09 19.32
N LEU A 210 2.92 18.33 18.83
CA LEU A 210 3.17 16.98 18.27
C LEU A 210 3.52 17.03 16.79
N VAL A 211 2.88 17.94 16.05
CA VAL A 211 3.12 18.10 14.61
C VAL A 211 3.12 19.57 14.24
N TYR A 212 3.85 19.90 13.17
CA TYR A 212 3.70 21.14 12.46
C TYR A 212 3.23 20.85 11.04
N ARG A 213 2.22 21.58 10.56
CA ARG A 213 1.70 21.43 9.20
C ARG A 213 1.67 22.77 8.50
N ASN A 214 2.28 22.83 7.33
CA ASN A 214 2.18 23.97 6.43
C ASN A 214 1.86 23.47 5.01
N GLN A 215 0.68 23.82 4.51
CA GLN A 215 0.15 23.30 3.25
C GLN A 215 0.18 21.75 3.24
N PHE A 216 1.02 21.15 2.39
CA PHE A 216 1.23 19.71 2.30
C PHE A 216 2.46 19.22 3.06
N GLN A 217 3.32 20.09 3.56
CA GLN A 217 4.44 19.68 4.40
C GLN A 217 3.94 19.36 5.81
N LEU A 218 4.24 18.17 6.30
CA LEU A 218 4.03 17.74 7.67
C LEU A 218 5.37 17.45 8.33
N VAL A 219 5.60 18.02 9.50
CA VAL A 219 6.76 17.75 10.36
C VAL A 219 6.25 17.12 11.65
N ILE A 220 6.81 15.99 12.03
CA ILE A 220 6.57 15.33 13.31
C ILE A 220 7.55 15.96 14.31
N LEU A 221 7.03 16.67 15.29
CA LEU A 221 7.84 17.40 16.28
C LEU A 221 8.20 16.49 17.47
N ASP A 222 7.33 15.54 17.79
CA ASP A 222 7.51 14.58 18.87
C ASP A 222 6.98 13.21 18.44
N SER A 223 7.85 12.40 17.82
CA SER A 223 7.50 11.08 17.28
C SER A 223 7.01 10.14 18.39
N ASP A 224 7.67 10.16 19.55
CA ASP A 224 7.39 9.21 20.63
C ASP A 224 6.01 9.46 21.24
N ARG A 225 5.67 10.72 21.55
CA ARG A 225 4.33 11.06 22.05
C ARG A 225 3.26 10.87 20.98
N LEU A 226 3.57 11.09 19.70
CA LEU A 226 2.61 10.85 18.62
C LEU A 226 2.30 9.36 18.47
N LYS A 227 3.31 8.49 18.54
CA LYS A 227 3.17 7.02 18.52
C LYS A 227 2.43 6.52 19.75
N GLU A 228 2.75 7.05 20.94
CA GLU A 228 2.03 6.72 22.18
C GLU A 228 0.55 7.08 22.09
N MET A 229 0.23 8.30 21.64
CA MET A 229 -1.16 8.72 21.43
C MET A 229 -1.88 7.83 20.43
N ALA A 230 -1.22 7.44 19.35
CA ALA A 230 -1.78 6.56 18.34
C ALA A 230 -1.91 5.10 18.81
N ALA A 231 -1.31 4.73 19.94
CA ALA A 231 -1.00 3.34 20.28
C ALA A 231 -0.38 2.59 19.08
N PHE A 232 0.53 3.27 18.37
CA PHE A 232 1.02 2.83 17.07
C PHE A 232 1.99 1.66 17.21
N ASP A 233 1.66 0.57 16.53
CA ASP A 233 2.46 -0.63 16.41
C ASP A 233 2.61 -0.96 14.93
N ASP A 234 3.82 -0.84 14.40
CA ASP A 234 4.11 -0.99 12.98
C ASP A 234 4.19 -2.45 12.52
N ARG A 235 3.95 -3.45 13.39
CA ARG A 235 4.07 -4.87 13.02
C ARG A 235 3.20 -5.28 11.84
N TYR A 236 2.01 -4.68 11.68
CA TYR A 236 1.14 -4.94 10.53
C TYR A 236 1.69 -4.35 9.21
N LEU A 237 2.65 -3.43 9.29
CA LEU A 237 3.40 -2.88 8.16
C LEU A 237 4.65 -3.70 7.84
N ARG A 238 5.02 -4.72 8.61
CA ARG A 238 6.24 -5.49 8.34
C ARG A 238 5.92 -6.74 7.53
N ILE A 239 6.72 -7.01 6.49
CA ILE A 239 6.71 -8.30 5.81
C ILE A 239 7.70 -9.21 6.52
N VAL A 240 7.22 -10.00 7.47
CA VAL A 240 8.04 -10.98 8.20
C VAL A 240 7.73 -12.37 7.67
N TRP A 241 8.76 -13.06 7.17
CA TRP A 241 8.66 -14.46 6.80
C TRP A 241 8.85 -15.32 8.06
N ASN A 242 7.97 -16.30 8.29
CA ASN A 242 8.23 -17.31 9.32
C ASN A 242 9.39 -18.20 8.87
N ASP A 243 10.31 -18.59 9.77
CA ASP A 243 11.47 -19.42 9.42
C ASP A 243 11.06 -20.78 8.83
N GLU A 244 9.87 -21.29 9.17
CA GLU A 244 9.28 -22.50 8.56
C GLU A 244 8.85 -22.28 7.08
N MET A 245 8.48 -21.04 6.73
CA MET A 245 8.26 -20.58 5.35
C MET A 245 9.54 -20.03 4.70
N SER A 246 10.71 -20.36 5.25
CA SER A 246 11.99 -20.19 4.56
C SER A 246 11.87 -20.81 3.17
N LEU A 247 12.25 -20.02 2.14
CA LEU A 247 12.06 -20.37 0.73
C LEU A 247 12.80 -21.65 0.30
N ALA A 248 13.72 -22.17 1.12
CA ALA A 248 14.28 -23.51 0.95
C ALA A 248 13.20 -24.61 0.91
N ASN A 249 12.07 -24.41 1.60
CA ASN A 249 10.95 -25.35 1.64
C ASN A 249 9.85 -25.04 0.61
N ALA A 250 9.78 -23.80 0.09
CA ALA A 250 8.72 -23.38 -0.83
C ALA A 250 8.87 -23.98 -2.23
N ASP A 251 10.10 -24.09 -2.75
CA ASP A 251 10.39 -24.74 -4.05
C ASP A 251 10.00 -26.25 -4.01
N GLN A 252 10.06 -26.88 -2.84
CA GLN A 252 9.61 -28.26 -2.63
C GLN A 252 8.08 -28.37 -2.55
N ALA A 253 7.41 -27.47 -1.81
CA ALA A 253 5.95 -27.47 -1.65
C ALA A 253 5.16 -27.13 -2.93
N PHE A 254 5.75 -26.34 -3.85
CA PHE A 254 5.13 -26.05 -5.15
C PHE A 254 5.40 -27.12 -6.22
N ARG A 255 6.53 -27.86 -6.12
CA ARG A 255 6.82 -28.97 -7.05
C ARG A 255 6.09 -30.26 -6.68
N GLU A 256 5.87 -30.51 -5.40
CA GLU A 256 5.07 -31.62 -4.89
C GLU A 256 4.01 -31.08 -3.93
N PRO A 257 2.78 -30.80 -4.40
CA PRO A 257 1.71 -30.42 -3.48
C PRO A 257 1.56 -31.53 -2.42
N PRO A 258 1.28 -31.20 -1.15
CA PRO A 258 1.06 -32.20 -0.11
C PRO A 258 0.06 -33.24 -0.60
N GLN A 259 0.31 -34.54 -0.39
CA GLN A 259 -0.56 -35.64 -0.88
C GLN A 259 -2.05 -35.45 -0.52
N ALA A 260 -2.35 -34.69 0.54
CA ALA A 260 -3.70 -34.31 0.93
C ALA A 260 -4.45 -33.41 -0.08
N LEU A 261 -3.73 -32.64 -0.92
CA LEU A 261 -4.29 -31.78 -1.98
C LEU A 261 -4.40 -32.49 -3.34
N GLN A 262 -3.63 -33.55 -3.58
CA GLN A 262 -3.75 -34.37 -4.79
C GLN A 262 -5.08 -35.13 -4.87
N GLY A 263 -5.58 -35.64 -3.74
CA GLY A 263 -6.89 -36.29 -3.69
C GLY A 263 -8.08 -35.38 -4.01
N LEU A 264 -7.92 -34.05 -3.90
CA LEU A 264 -8.97 -33.07 -4.22
C LEU A 264 -8.98 -32.64 -5.69
N LEU A 265 -7.88 -32.88 -6.43
CA LEU A 265 -7.78 -32.55 -7.85
C LEU A 265 -8.13 -33.74 -8.76
N ASP A 266 -8.06 -34.97 -8.25
CA ASP A 266 -8.46 -36.18 -8.98
C ASP A 266 -9.99 -36.44 -8.96
N GLU A 267 -10.76 -35.67 -8.16
CA GLU A 267 -12.22 -35.76 -8.07
C GLU A 267 -12.98 -34.63 -8.83
N LEU A 268 -12.27 -33.81 -9.62
CA LEU A 268 -12.84 -32.80 -10.53
C LEU A 268 -12.63 -33.19 -12.00
#